data_AF-A0A7X4CM23-F1
#
_entry.id   AF-A0A7X4CM23-F1
#
_cell.length_a   1.000
_cell.length_b   1.000
_cell.length_c   1.000
_cell.angle_alpha   90.00
_cell.angle_beta   90.00
_cell.angle_gamma   90.00
#
_symmetry.space_group_name_H-M   'P 1'
#
loop_
_entity.id
_entity.type
_entity.pdbx_description
1 polymer ?
#
loop_
_entity_poly.entity_id
_entity_poly.type
_entity_poly.pdbx_seq_one_letter_code
_entity_poly.pdbx_strand_id
1 'polypeptide(L)'
;MQNPYSEDQLVEQPAITLLENMGWHHQNCLNEFQYRAENITGRKTKFEFILTERLRATLERLNPNATQDAITAAIEELTQSRAVMIPVVAIREIYTLLKDGVPVNVEDRTTLPLYYENRVPRLQLTTMI
;
A
#
# COMPACT_ATOMS: atom_id res chain seq x y z
N MET A 1 -20.24 19.42 24.68
CA MET A 1 -20.84 20.21 23.60
C MET A 1 -19.81 20.31 22.48
N GLN A 2 -20.13 19.86 21.27
CA GLN A 2 -19.30 20.16 20.10
C GLN A 2 -19.32 21.67 19.86
N ASN A 3 -18.18 22.25 19.53
CA ASN A 3 -18.02 23.68 19.28
C ASN A 3 -18.33 23.97 17.80
N PRO A 4 -19.33 24.83 17.51
CA PRO A 4 -19.61 25.52 16.26
C PRO A 4 -18.55 25.58 15.18
N TYR A 5 -17.42 26.01 15.72
CA TYR A 5 -16.34 26.69 15.05
C TYR A 5 -15.02 25.93 15.27
N SER A 6 -15.08 24.62 15.52
CA SER A 6 -13.89 23.77 15.54
C SER A 6 -13.37 23.47 14.14
N GLU A 7 -12.07 23.17 14.03
CA GLU A 7 -11.46 22.68 12.79
C GLU A 7 -12.14 21.40 12.28
N ASP A 8 -12.51 20.50 13.20
CA ASP A 8 -13.27 19.29 12.88
C ASP A 8 -14.57 19.63 12.12
N GLN A 9 -15.39 20.55 12.64
CA GLN A 9 -16.68 20.88 12.04
C GLN A 9 -16.56 21.75 10.78
N LEU A 10 -15.61 22.68 10.76
CA LEU A 10 -15.49 23.65 9.66
C LEU A 10 -14.61 23.16 8.50
N VAL A 11 -13.73 22.19 8.73
CA VAL A 11 -12.72 21.76 7.75
C VAL A 11 -12.70 20.25 7.57
N GLU A 12 -12.52 19.47 8.64
CA GLU A 12 -12.32 18.01 8.55
C GLU A 12 -13.58 17.30 8.02
N GLN A 13 -14.73 17.47 8.66
CA GLN A 13 -15.98 16.82 8.25
C GLN A 13 -16.44 17.22 6.83
N PRO A 14 -16.37 18.51 6.42
CA PRO A 14 -16.63 18.89 5.03
C PRO A 14 -15.68 18.24 4.02
N ALA A 15 -14.37 18.16 4.34
CA ALA A 15 -13.39 17.52 3.48
C ALA A 15 -13.64 16.01 3.35
N ILE A 16 -13.96 15.32 4.45
CA ILE A 16 -14.35 13.91 4.46
C ILE A 16 -15.57 13.70 3.56
N THR A 17 -16.62 14.52 3.75
CA THR A 17 -17.85 14.44 2.95
C THR A 17 -17.58 14.59 1.45
N LEU A 18 -16.68 15.52 1.08
CA LEU A 18 -16.28 15.70 -0.32
C LEU A 18 -15.57 14.45 -0.88
N LEU A 19 -14.65 13.86 -0.12
CA LEU A 19 -13.95 12.63 -0.51
C LEU A 19 -14.92 11.46 -0.67
N GLU A 20 -15.88 11.30 0.25
CA GLU A 20 -16.91 10.27 0.18
C GLU A 20 -17.77 10.40 -1.08
N ASN A 21 -18.14 11.63 -1.46
CA ASN A 21 -18.89 11.89 -2.70
C ASN A 21 -18.09 11.54 -3.97
N MET A 22 -16.75 11.49 -3.88
CA MET A 22 -15.88 11.01 -4.95
C MET A 22 -15.62 9.50 -4.89
N GLY A 23 -16.29 8.78 -3.98
CA GLY A 23 -16.17 7.33 -3.80
C GLY A 23 -15.01 6.88 -2.90
N TRP A 24 -14.40 7.79 -2.14
CA TRP A 24 -13.37 7.42 -1.19
C TRP A 24 -13.97 6.87 0.10
N HIS A 25 -13.32 5.86 0.66
CA HIS A 25 -13.64 5.35 1.99
C HIS A 25 -12.72 6.00 3.03
N HIS A 26 -13.29 6.52 4.11
CA HIS A 26 -12.54 7.09 5.23
C HIS A 26 -12.66 6.19 6.46
N GLN A 27 -11.72 6.34 7.40
CA GLN A 27 -11.76 5.69 8.71
C GLN A 27 -11.16 6.63 9.75
N ASN A 28 -11.88 6.86 10.85
CA ASN A 28 -11.34 7.59 11.99
C ASN A 28 -10.48 6.65 12.84
N CYS A 29 -9.18 6.94 12.95
CA CYS A 29 -8.19 6.14 13.67
C CYS A 29 -7.69 6.82 14.96
N LEU A 30 -8.29 7.93 15.41
CA LEU A 30 -7.80 8.73 16.54
C LEU A 30 -7.58 7.91 17.81
N ASN A 31 -8.48 6.96 18.06
CA ASN A 31 -8.52 6.16 19.28
C ASN A 31 -7.98 4.73 19.09
N GLU A 32 -7.34 4.43 17.95
CA GLU A 32 -6.97 3.05 17.57
C GLU A 32 -5.99 2.37 18.55
N PHE A 33 -5.21 3.16 19.32
CA PHE A 33 -4.25 2.65 20.31
C PHE A 33 -4.70 2.86 21.77
N GLN A 34 -5.98 3.18 22.00
CA GLN A 34 -6.50 3.24 23.36
C GLN A 34 -6.66 1.83 23.94
N TYR A 35 -6.61 1.72 25.27
CA TYR A 35 -6.78 0.42 25.94
C TYR A 35 -8.14 -0.19 25.58
N ARG A 36 -8.13 -1.45 25.09
CA ARG A 36 -9.30 -2.21 24.58
C ARG A 36 -9.94 -1.67 23.30
N ALA A 37 -9.32 -0.73 22.61
CA ALA A 37 -9.77 -0.37 21.26
C ALA A 37 -9.50 -1.53 20.29
N GLU A 38 -10.42 -1.74 19.34
CA GLU A 38 -10.17 -2.64 18.23
C GLU A 38 -9.14 -2.03 17.28
N ASN A 39 -8.12 -2.82 16.93
CA ASN A 39 -7.12 -2.38 15.98
C ASN A 39 -7.63 -2.56 14.55
N ILE A 40 -8.35 -1.57 14.08
CA ILE A 40 -8.97 -1.53 12.74
C ILE A 40 -7.95 -1.44 11.59
N THR A 41 -6.72 -0.98 11.86
CA THR A 41 -5.70 -0.77 10.83
C THR A 41 -4.65 -1.88 10.76
N GLY A 42 -4.60 -2.74 11.79
CA GLY A 42 -3.57 -3.77 11.96
C GLY A 42 -2.20 -3.22 12.39
N ARG A 43 -2.05 -1.90 12.54
CA ARG A 43 -0.78 -1.28 12.95
C ARG A 43 -0.44 -1.62 14.40
N LYS A 44 0.82 -1.90 14.69
CA LYS A 44 1.26 -2.18 16.07
C LYS A 44 1.60 -0.91 16.83
N THR A 45 1.96 0.16 16.13
CA THR A 45 2.36 1.44 16.75
C THR A 45 1.88 2.64 15.93
N LYS A 46 1.80 3.81 16.57
CA LYS A 46 1.50 5.10 15.92
C LYS A 46 2.54 5.55 14.89
N PHE A 47 3.71 4.93 14.88
CA PHE A 47 4.82 5.25 13.98
C PHE A 47 4.83 4.39 12.73
N GLU A 48 3.92 3.41 12.62
CA GLU A 48 3.74 2.65 11.39
C GLU A 48 2.88 3.46 10.41
N PHE A 49 3.43 3.78 9.26
CA PHE A 49 2.72 4.54 8.22
C PHE A 49 2.10 3.64 7.14
N ILE A 50 2.62 2.42 7.00
CA ILE A 50 2.20 1.47 5.97
C ILE A 50 1.23 0.46 6.58
N LEU A 51 0.07 0.32 5.94
CA LEU A 51 -0.94 -0.68 6.33
C LEU A 51 -0.66 -2.01 5.63
N THR A 52 0.32 -2.76 6.15
CA THR A 52 0.87 -3.96 5.48
C THR A 52 -0.19 -5.04 5.21
N GLU A 53 -1.12 -5.28 6.13
CA GLU A 53 -2.20 -6.27 5.92
C GLU A 53 -3.14 -5.86 4.79
N ARG A 54 -3.50 -4.57 4.73
CA ARG A 54 -4.32 -4.03 3.64
C ARG A 54 -3.58 -4.06 2.31
N LEU A 55 -2.28 -3.79 2.31
CA LEU A 55 -1.43 -3.90 1.13
C LEU A 55 -1.39 -5.34 0.62
N ARG A 56 -1.13 -6.31 1.50
CA ARG A 56 -1.13 -7.75 1.18
C ARG A 56 -2.44 -8.18 0.54
N ALA A 57 -3.57 -7.95 1.22
CA ALA A 57 -4.88 -8.33 0.70
C ALA A 57 -5.19 -7.69 -0.66
N THR A 58 -4.72 -6.46 -0.89
CA THR A 58 -4.88 -5.79 -2.19
C THR A 58 -4.01 -6.42 -3.27
N LEU A 59 -2.74 -6.73 -2.96
CA LEU A 59 -1.83 -7.39 -3.89
C LEU A 59 -2.33 -8.78 -4.30
N GLU A 60 -2.83 -9.57 -3.35
CA GLU A 60 -3.41 -10.88 -3.59
C GLU A 60 -4.65 -10.79 -4.49
N ARG A 61 -5.52 -9.80 -4.23
CA ARG A 61 -6.70 -9.54 -5.06
C ARG A 61 -6.35 -9.11 -6.48
N LEU A 62 -5.32 -8.27 -6.65
CA LEU A 62 -4.87 -7.79 -7.96
C LEU A 62 -4.10 -8.86 -8.73
N ASN A 63 -3.45 -9.80 -8.03
CA ASN A 63 -2.62 -10.84 -8.63
C ASN A 63 -3.01 -12.23 -8.12
N PRO A 64 -4.21 -12.76 -8.47
CA PRO A 64 -4.71 -14.02 -7.89
C PRO A 64 -3.84 -15.26 -8.16
N ASN A 65 -2.99 -15.21 -9.18
CA ASN A 65 -2.09 -16.30 -9.56
C ASN A 65 -0.66 -16.14 -9.01
N ALA A 66 -0.37 -15.06 -8.27
CA ALA A 66 0.93 -14.85 -7.68
C ALA A 66 1.15 -15.78 -6.49
N THR A 67 2.39 -16.24 -6.31
CA THR A 67 2.78 -17.01 -5.13
C THR A 67 2.86 -16.12 -3.89
N GLN A 68 2.72 -16.72 -2.71
CA GLN A 68 2.86 -15.99 -1.43
C GLN A 68 4.26 -15.37 -1.25
N ASP A 69 5.29 -16.03 -1.78
CA ASP A 69 6.67 -15.51 -1.79
C ASP A 69 6.77 -14.27 -2.67
N ALA A 70 6.12 -14.27 -3.85
CA ALA A 70 6.08 -13.12 -4.74
C ALA A 70 5.34 -11.92 -4.10
N ILE A 71 4.21 -12.17 -3.43
CA ILE A 71 3.49 -11.13 -2.69
C ILE A 71 4.36 -10.54 -1.58
N THR A 72 5.08 -11.40 -0.85
CA THR A 72 5.96 -10.97 0.25
C THR A 72 7.13 -10.13 -0.28
N ALA A 73 7.81 -10.58 -1.34
CA ALA A 73 8.87 -9.82 -1.99
C ALA A 73 8.38 -8.45 -2.50
N ALA A 74 7.16 -8.38 -3.05
CA ALA A 74 6.59 -7.12 -3.51
C ALA A 74 6.31 -6.14 -2.37
N ILE A 75 5.86 -6.63 -1.22
CA ILE A 75 5.66 -5.81 -0.01
C ILE A 75 7.00 -5.26 0.47
N GLU A 76 8.04 -6.08 0.53
CA GLU A 76 9.39 -5.65 0.94
C GLU A 76 9.91 -4.52 0.04
N GLU A 77 9.81 -4.68 -1.28
CA GLU A 77 10.24 -3.67 -2.26
C GLU A 77 9.45 -2.35 -2.14
N LEU A 78 8.13 -2.44 -1.97
CA LEU A 78 7.26 -1.26 -1.82
C LEU A 78 7.50 -0.53 -0.50
N THR A 79 7.84 -1.26 0.56
CA THR A 79 8.05 -0.70 1.90
C THR A 79 9.49 -0.28 2.17
N GLN A 80 10.41 -0.51 1.23
CA GLN A 80 11.80 -0.13 1.38
C GLN A 80 11.98 1.37 1.65
N SER A 81 12.83 1.69 2.64
CA SER A 81 13.13 3.08 3.00
C SER A 81 13.89 3.79 1.88
N ARG A 82 13.40 4.98 1.53
CA ARG A 82 13.99 5.88 0.52
C ARG A 82 14.47 7.20 1.13
N ALA A 83 14.57 7.25 2.47
CA ALA A 83 14.85 8.47 3.22
C ALA A 83 16.21 9.11 2.89
N VAL A 84 17.17 8.33 2.40
CA VAL A 84 18.52 8.79 2.03
C VAL A 84 18.63 9.25 0.58
N MET A 85 17.59 9.08 -0.22
CA MET A 85 17.57 9.48 -1.63
C MET A 85 17.20 10.95 -1.79
N ILE A 86 17.61 11.54 -2.91
CA ILE A 86 17.10 12.86 -3.31
C ILE A 86 15.60 12.70 -3.63
N PRO A 87 14.71 13.63 -3.19
CA PRO A 87 13.27 13.47 -3.33
C PRO A 87 12.79 13.15 -4.76
N VAL A 88 13.37 13.79 -5.77
CA VAL A 88 13.00 13.54 -7.18
C VAL A 88 13.31 12.11 -7.63
N VAL A 89 14.39 11.52 -7.10
CA VAL A 89 14.77 10.14 -7.40
C VAL A 89 13.81 9.17 -6.71
N ALA A 90 13.53 9.40 -5.43
CA ALA A 90 12.58 8.58 -4.66
C ALA A 90 11.17 8.58 -5.29
N ILE A 91 10.67 9.75 -5.70
CA ILE A 91 9.36 9.88 -6.34
C ILE A 91 9.34 9.13 -7.68
N ARG A 92 10.38 9.28 -8.50
CA ARG A 92 10.46 8.60 -9.79
C ARG A 92 10.48 7.08 -9.64
N GLU A 93 11.19 6.58 -8.64
CA GLU A 93 11.24 5.14 -8.34
C GLU A 93 9.87 4.62 -7.93
N ILE A 94 9.21 5.25 -6.95
CA ILE A 94 7.86 4.88 -6.52
C ILE A 94 6.88 4.92 -7.69
N TYR A 95 6.92 5.98 -8.51
CA TYR A 95 6.08 6.08 -9.70
C TYR A 95 6.31 4.93 -10.68
N THR A 96 7.56 4.52 -10.87
CA THR A 96 7.91 3.40 -11.75
C THR A 96 7.35 2.08 -11.21
N LEU A 97 7.44 1.85 -9.90
CA LEU A 97 6.83 0.67 -9.27
C LEU A 97 5.31 0.65 -9.42
N LEU A 98 4.66 1.80 -9.21
CA LEU A 98 3.20 1.95 -9.35
C LEU A 98 2.73 1.74 -10.79
N LYS A 99 3.47 2.28 -11.77
CA LYS A 99 3.10 2.24 -13.17
C LYS A 99 3.42 0.90 -13.82
N ASP A 100 4.65 0.42 -13.65
CA ASP A 100 5.16 -0.73 -14.39
C ASP A 100 5.01 -2.04 -13.59
N GLY A 101 4.59 -1.94 -12.31
CA GLY A 101 4.48 -3.06 -11.39
C GLY A 101 5.78 -3.35 -10.64
N VAL A 102 5.68 -4.15 -9.57
CA VAL A 102 6.82 -4.47 -8.69
C VAL A 102 7.57 -5.67 -9.23
N PRO A 103 8.86 -5.56 -9.56
CA PRO A 103 9.65 -6.71 -9.98
C PRO A 103 9.82 -7.69 -8.83
N VAL A 104 9.48 -8.95 -9.05
CA VAL A 104 9.69 -10.02 -8.08
C VAL A 104 10.56 -11.09 -8.70
N ASN A 105 11.64 -11.44 -8.01
CA ASN A 105 12.46 -12.58 -8.40
C ASN A 105 11.97 -13.81 -7.64
N VAL A 106 11.04 -14.52 -8.24
CA VAL A 106 10.60 -15.82 -7.70
C VAL A 106 11.50 -16.87 -8.32
N GLU A 107 12.23 -17.64 -7.50
CA GLU A 107 12.93 -18.82 -8.00
C GLU A 107 11.89 -19.81 -8.53
N ASP A 108 11.72 -19.81 -9.85
CA ASP A 108 10.88 -20.78 -10.52
C ASP A 108 11.57 -22.15 -10.48
N ARG A 109 11.24 -22.95 -9.46
CA ARG A 109 11.77 -24.32 -9.29
C ARG A 109 11.38 -25.26 -10.44
N THR A 110 10.60 -24.80 -11.41
CA THR A 110 10.07 -25.59 -12.53
C THR A 110 10.77 -25.35 -13.87
N THR A 111 11.61 -24.32 -14.00
CA THR A 111 12.20 -23.98 -15.30
C THR A 111 13.63 -24.51 -15.42
N LEU A 112 13.80 -25.63 -16.13
CA LEU A 112 15.11 -26.11 -16.59
C LEU A 112 15.82 -25.01 -17.40
N PRO A 113 17.15 -24.84 -17.24
CA PRO A 113 17.88 -23.74 -17.85
C PRO A 113 18.13 -24.05 -19.34
N LEU A 114 17.13 -23.83 -20.17
CA LEU A 114 17.29 -23.82 -21.61
C LEU A 114 16.89 -22.43 -22.08
N TYR A 115 17.93 -21.64 -22.37
CA TYR A 115 17.96 -20.44 -23.21
C TYR A 115 16.63 -19.67 -23.33
N TYR A 116 16.48 -18.48 -22.74
CA TYR A 116 15.75 -17.30 -23.26
C TYR A 116 15.56 -16.28 -22.11
N GLU A 117 15.83 -15.00 -22.39
CA GLU A 117 15.54 -13.78 -21.61
C GLU A 117 15.02 -13.94 -20.17
N ASN A 118 15.85 -13.57 -19.18
CA ASN A 118 15.44 -13.35 -17.78
C ASN A 118 14.43 -12.18 -17.68
N ARG A 119 13.18 -12.41 -18.07
CA ARG A 119 12.10 -11.46 -17.82
C ARG A 119 11.71 -11.58 -16.36
N VAL A 120 12.14 -10.63 -15.54
CA VAL A 120 11.72 -10.54 -14.13
C VAL A 120 10.21 -10.31 -14.11
N PRO A 121 9.41 -11.25 -13.55
CA PRO A 121 7.96 -11.07 -13.48
C PRO A 121 7.62 -9.87 -12.58
N ARG A 122 6.54 -9.16 -12.91
CA ARG A 122 6.10 -7.95 -12.19
C ARG A 122 4.69 -8.09 -11.65
N LEU A 123 4.49 -7.85 -10.35
CA LEU A 123 3.15 -7.75 -9.78
C LEU A 123 2.50 -6.44 -10.18
N GLN A 124 1.24 -6.54 -10.57
CA GLN A 124 0.42 -5.41 -10.93
C GLN A 124 -0.07 -4.69 -9.67
N LEU A 125 0.01 -3.36 -9.69
CA LEU A 125 -0.48 -2.48 -8.64
C LEU A 125 -1.75 -1.72 -9.03
N THR A 126 -2.24 -1.94 -10.24
CA THR A 126 -3.48 -1.37 -10.74
C THR A 126 -4.33 -2.46 -11.40
N THR A 127 -5.64 -2.24 -11.45
CA THR A 127 -6.52 -3.06 -12.31
C THR A 127 -6.26 -2.64 -13.75
N MET A 128 -6.03 -3.60 -14.65
CA MET A 128 -5.97 -3.32 -16.09
C MET A 128 -7.29 -2.67 -16.50
N ILE A 129 -7.24 -1.40 -16.91
CA ILE A 129 -8.37 -0.67 -17.49
C ILE A 129 -8.42 -0.99 -18.98
#